data_AF-A0A7M3X6Z7-F1
#
_entry.id   AF-A0A7M3X6Z7-F1
#
_cell.length_a   1.000
_cell.length_b   1.000
_cell.length_c   1.000
_cell.angle_alpha   90.00
_cell.angle_beta   90.00
_cell.angle_gamma   90.00
#
_symmetry.space_group_name_H-M   'P 1'
#
loop_
_entity.id
_entity.type
_entity.pdbx_description
1 polymer ?
#
loop_
_entity_poly.entity_id
_entity_poly.type
_entity_poly.pdbx_seq_one_letter_code
_entity_poly.pdbx_strand_id
1 'polypeptide(L)'
;VNDPRLSAQSIQAFETLRSEGFAPQYEFAEEQADTPWWSYLVVLILTALVAGGVVMYRRKKVADDLLKDAAEVFAYTAELLAAGDAVREAIFTCYQDLCGLLQQRGFLRRDFETVREFEFAIRQALQGVSEDALTALDNTFEMARYSREEMGAQHQEVAVQALTRMSGEIAQIQAIPNR
;
A
#
# COMPACT_ATOMS: atom_id res chain seq x y z
N VAL A 1 14.97 -62.49 52.80
CA VAL A 1 16.30 -61.86 52.99
C VAL A 1 16.76 -62.28 54.38
N ASN A 2 17.88 -62.99 54.52
CA ASN A 2 18.34 -63.46 55.83
C ASN A 2 19.78 -62.96 56.04
N ASP A 3 19.88 -61.65 56.30
CA ASP A 3 21.15 -60.95 56.55
C ASP A 3 21.33 -60.81 58.07
N PRO A 4 22.44 -61.30 58.65
CA PRO A 4 22.66 -61.28 60.11
C PRO A 4 22.83 -59.87 60.69
N ARG A 5 23.00 -58.83 59.85
CA ARG A 5 23.08 -57.43 60.30
C ARG A 5 21.71 -56.80 60.52
N LEU A 6 20.64 -57.42 60.03
CA LEU A 6 19.28 -56.93 60.20
C LEU A 6 18.71 -57.47 61.50
N SER A 7 18.21 -56.57 62.34
CA SER A 7 17.49 -56.96 63.55
C SER A 7 16.18 -57.64 63.20
N ALA A 8 15.71 -58.55 64.06
CA ALA A 8 14.41 -59.21 63.88
C ALA A 8 13.27 -58.18 63.75
N GLN A 9 13.34 -57.06 64.49
CA GLN A 9 12.35 -55.98 64.43
C GLN A 9 12.31 -55.31 63.06
N SER A 10 13.47 -55.02 62.45
CA SER A 10 13.52 -54.42 61.10
C SER A 10 12.99 -55.35 60.01
N ILE A 11 13.22 -56.66 60.15
CA ILE A 11 12.69 -57.66 59.22
C ILE A 11 11.16 -57.69 59.31
N GLN A 12 10.65 -57.77 60.54
CA GLN A 12 9.21 -57.82 60.79
C GLN A 12 8.51 -56.54 60.33
N ALA A 13 9.10 -55.36 60.60
CA ALA A 13 8.57 -54.07 60.17
C ALA A 13 8.47 -53.98 58.63
N PHE A 14 9.51 -54.42 57.93
CA PHE A 14 9.51 -54.47 56.47
C PHE A 14 8.50 -55.49 55.92
N GLU A 15 8.35 -56.66 56.56
CA GLU A 15 7.34 -57.65 56.20
C GLU A 15 5.92 -57.11 56.39
N THR A 16 5.64 -56.36 57.45
CA THR A 16 4.34 -55.67 57.63
C THR A 16 4.09 -54.64 56.53
N LEU A 17 5.05 -53.74 56.27
CA LEU A 17 4.94 -52.73 55.20
C LEU A 17 4.77 -53.36 53.82
N ARG A 18 5.46 -54.48 53.56
CA ARG A 18 5.30 -55.26 52.33
C ARG A 18 3.91 -55.90 52.26
N SER A 19 3.41 -56.42 53.37
CA SER A 19 2.09 -57.09 53.44
C SER A 19 0.92 -56.11 53.25
N GLU A 20 1.09 -54.86 53.68
CA GLU A 20 0.11 -53.78 53.45
C GLU A 20 0.06 -53.34 51.98
N GLY A 21 1.08 -53.69 51.19
CA GLY A 21 1.17 -53.36 49.77
C GLY A 21 1.62 -51.92 49.56
N PHE A 22 2.83 -51.75 49.03
CA PHE A 22 3.29 -50.43 48.58
C PHE A 22 2.82 -50.21 47.13
N ALA A 23 1.70 -49.49 46.97
CA ALA A 23 1.21 -49.04 45.68
C ALA A 23 1.47 -47.52 45.55
N PRO A 24 2.60 -47.08 44.98
CA PRO A 24 2.84 -45.67 44.73
C PRO A 24 1.72 -45.12 43.84
N GLN A 25 1.07 -44.04 44.29
CA GLN A 25 0.07 -43.33 43.50
C GLN A 25 0.84 -42.46 42.50
N TYR A 26 0.78 -42.83 41.23
CA TYR A 26 1.28 -42.00 40.14
C TYR A 26 0.08 -41.29 39.51
N GLU A 27 0.16 -39.98 39.40
CA GLU A 27 -0.71 -39.21 38.52
C GLU A 27 0.01 -39.13 37.17
N PHE A 28 -0.54 -39.79 36.16
CA PHE A 28 -0.02 -39.64 34.79
C PHE A 28 -0.20 -38.18 34.40
N ALA A 29 0.86 -37.55 33.87
CA ALA A 29 0.67 -36.26 33.20
C ALA A 29 -0.40 -36.45 32.13
N GLU A 30 -1.43 -35.59 32.14
CA GLU A 30 -2.49 -35.68 31.14
C GLU A 30 -1.87 -35.73 29.75
N GLU A 31 -2.25 -36.76 28.99
CA GLU A 31 -1.73 -36.98 27.65
C GLU A 31 -2.10 -35.75 26.81
N GLN A 32 -1.07 -35.05 26.32
CA GLN A 32 -1.24 -33.76 25.68
C GLN A 32 -2.09 -33.97 24.42
N ALA A 33 -3.33 -33.45 24.43
CA ALA A 33 -4.28 -33.68 23.34
C ALA A 33 -3.66 -33.34 21.99
N ASP A 34 -3.81 -34.25 21.01
CA ASP A 34 -3.26 -34.09 19.67
C ASP A 34 -3.76 -32.78 19.05
N THR A 35 -2.83 -31.97 18.55
CA THR A 35 -3.17 -30.71 17.89
C THR A 35 -4.00 -31.03 16.64
N PRO A 36 -5.25 -30.53 16.56
CA PRO A 36 -6.11 -30.95 15.49
C PRO A 36 -5.64 -30.35 14.16
N TRP A 37 -5.69 -31.14 13.09
CA TRP A 37 -5.17 -30.77 11.78
C TRP A 37 -5.78 -29.47 11.22
N TRP A 38 -7.04 -29.15 11.59
CA TRP A 38 -7.73 -27.94 11.17
C TRP A 38 -7.09 -26.66 11.75
N SER A 39 -6.36 -26.75 12.85
CA SER A 39 -5.63 -25.60 13.42
C SER A 39 -4.55 -25.09 12.46
N TYR A 40 -3.86 -25.99 11.75
CA TYR A 40 -2.92 -25.62 10.69
C TYR A 40 -3.61 -24.92 9.52
N LEU A 41 -4.84 -25.33 9.17
CA LEU A 41 -5.63 -24.62 8.16
C LEU A 41 -6.01 -23.22 8.61
N VAL A 42 -6.41 -23.04 9.88
CA VAL A 42 -6.71 -21.72 10.43
C VAL A 42 -5.47 -20.82 10.37
N VAL A 43 -4.30 -21.32 10.75
CA VAL A 43 -3.03 -20.58 10.64
C VAL A 43 -2.73 -20.21 9.17
N LEU A 44 -2.95 -21.12 8.23
CA LEU A 44 -2.76 -20.86 6.80
C LEU A 44 -3.70 -19.77 6.27
N ILE A 45 -4.97 -19.80 6.66
CA ILE A 45 -5.95 -18.76 6.28
C ILE A 45 -5.56 -17.41 6.88
N LEU A 46 -5.17 -17.37 8.15
CA LEU A 46 -4.75 -16.12 8.81
C LEU A 46 -3.52 -15.52 8.14
N THR A 47 -2.52 -16.34 7.81
CA THR A 47 -1.32 -15.86 7.10
C THR A 47 -1.66 -15.35 5.70
N ALA A 48 -2.54 -16.02 4.96
CA ALA A 48 -3.02 -15.56 3.67
C ALA A 48 -3.79 -14.23 3.75
N LEU A 49 -4.64 -14.05 4.76
CA LEU A 49 -5.37 -12.79 5.00
C LEU A 49 -4.42 -11.64 5.33
N VAL A 50 -3.44 -11.85 6.21
CA VAL A 50 -2.44 -10.83 6.54
C VAL A 50 -1.62 -10.47 5.30
N ALA A 51 -1.14 -11.46 4.55
CA ALA A 51 -0.40 -11.23 3.31
C ALA A 51 -1.23 -10.45 2.28
N GLY A 52 -2.49 -10.84 2.08
CA GLY A 52 -3.44 -10.15 1.21
C GLY A 52 -3.66 -8.70 1.64
N GLY A 53 -3.88 -8.47 2.94
CA GLY A 53 -4.03 -7.12 3.51
C GLY A 53 -2.80 -6.24 3.29
N VAL A 54 -1.59 -6.79 3.52
CA VAL A 54 -0.32 -6.07 3.29
C VAL A 54 -0.15 -5.72 1.81
N VAL A 55 -0.42 -6.64 0.88
CA VAL A 55 -0.32 -6.36 -0.56
C VAL A 55 -1.30 -5.27 -0.98
N MET A 56 -2.56 -5.35 -0.53
CA MET A 56 -3.58 -4.34 -0.83
C MET A 56 -3.18 -2.96 -0.28
N TYR A 57 -2.70 -2.91 0.96
CA TYR A 57 -2.21 -1.67 1.58
C TYR A 57 -1.04 -1.06 0.79
N ARG A 58 -0.05 -1.88 0.42
CA ARG A 58 1.10 -1.42 -0.38
C ARG A 58 0.69 -0.89 -1.74
N ARG A 59 -0.21 -1.59 -2.43
CA ARG A 59 -0.74 -1.13 -3.73
C ARG A 59 -1.48 0.19 -3.62
N LYS A 60 -2.32 0.34 -2.58
CA LYS A 60 -3.04 1.60 -2.33
C LYS A 60 -2.06 2.75 -2.04
N LYS A 61 -1.09 2.53 -1.17
CA LYS A 61 -0.09 3.55 -0.83
C LYS A 61 0.68 4.04 -2.07
N VAL A 62 1.07 3.15 -2.97
CA VAL A 62 1.74 3.53 -4.23
C VAL A 62 0.86 4.40 -5.13
N ALA A 63 -0.45 4.11 -5.18
CA ALA A 63 -1.40 4.92 -5.92
C ALA A 63 -1.60 6.31 -5.27
N ASP A 64 -1.73 6.35 -3.94
CA ASP A 64 -1.87 7.61 -3.19
C ASP A 64 -0.61 8.49 -3.35
N ASP A 65 0.59 7.89 -3.29
CA ASP A 65 1.86 8.58 -3.51
C ASP A 65 1.98 9.11 -4.96
N LEU A 66 1.38 8.46 -5.96
CA LEU A 66 1.37 8.96 -7.35
C LEU A 66 0.50 10.20 -7.48
N LEU A 67 -0.72 10.11 -6.92
CA LEU A 67 -1.66 11.22 -6.90
C LEU A 67 -1.05 12.45 -6.22
N LYS A 68 -0.35 12.24 -5.09
CA LYS A 68 0.30 13.32 -4.35
C LYS A 68 1.37 14.01 -5.20
N ASP A 69 2.27 13.25 -5.80
CA ASP A 69 3.35 13.81 -6.62
C ASP A 69 2.79 14.55 -7.84
N ALA A 70 1.74 14.02 -8.48
CA ALA A 70 1.07 14.71 -9.59
C ALA A 70 0.41 16.02 -9.15
N ALA A 71 -0.27 16.03 -8.00
CA ALA A 71 -0.86 17.24 -7.44
C ALA A 71 0.19 18.31 -7.09
N GLU A 72 1.36 17.90 -6.62
CA GLU A 72 2.49 18.80 -6.37
C GLU A 72 3.00 19.45 -7.66
N VAL A 73 3.17 18.67 -8.74
CA VAL A 73 3.53 19.21 -10.06
C VAL A 73 2.50 20.24 -10.53
N PHE A 74 1.20 19.91 -10.46
CA PHE A 74 0.14 20.83 -10.86
C PHE A 74 0.11 22.12 -10.03
N ALA A 75 0.21 22.00 -8.71
CA ALA A 75 0.17 23.14 -7.80
C ALA A 75 1.38 24.06 -8.01
N TYR A 76 2.57 23.48 -8.15
CA TYR A 76 3.80 24.22 -8.42
C TYR A 76 3.71 24.99 -9.74
N THR A 77 3.27 24.35 -10.82
CA THR A 77 3.10 25.03 -12.10
C THR A 77 2.02 26.12 -12.04
N ALA A 78 0.91 25.88 -11.34
CA ALA A 78 -0.12 26.90 -11.15
C ALA A 78 0.42 28.13 -10.41
N GLU A 79 1.29 27.94 -9.41
CA GLU A 79 1.93 29.02 -8.67
C GLU A 79 2.91 29.82 -9.53
N LEU A 80 3.77 29.14 -10.31
CA LEU A 80 4.66 29.79 -11.27
C LEU A 80 3.88 30.63 -12.30
N LEU A 81 2.83 30.05 -12.86
CA LEU A 81 1.95 30.75 -13.78
C LEU A 81 1.31 31.95 -13.11
N ALA A 82 0.78 31.83 -11.90
CA ALA A 82 0.18 32.95 -11.16
C ALA A 82 1.19 34.07 -10.85
N ALA A 83 2.47 33.73 -10.65
CA ALA A 83 3.56 34.68 -10.46
C ALA A 83 3.98 35.42 -11.76
N GLY A 84 3.42 35.03 -12.91
CA GLY A 84 3.69 35.66 -14.21
C GLY A 84 4.91 35.08 -14.94
N ASP A 85 5.30 33.85 -14.61
CA ASP A 85 6.37 33.15 -15.33
C ASP A 85 5.95 32.83 -16.79
N ALA A 86 6.92 32.45 -17.62
CA ALA A 86 6.71 32.19 -19.04
C ALA A 86 5.68 31.06 -19.25
N VAL A 87 4.45 31.44 -19.64
CA VAL A 87 3.28 30.56 -19.66
C VAL A 87 3.52 29.25 -20.42
N ARG A 88 4.05 29.36 -21.63
CA ARG A 88 4.30 28.21 -22.50
C ARG A 88 5.36 27.28 -21.91
N GLU A 89 6.42 27.85 -21.35
CA GLU A 89 7.53 27.09 -20.76
C GLU A 89 7.06 26.36 -19.51
N ALA A 90 6.37 27.04 -18.59
CA ALA A 90 5.82 26.44 -17.37
C ALA A 90 4.87 25.27 -17.67
N ILE A 91 3.97 25.42 -18.66
CA ILE A 91 3.07 24.33 -19.07
C ILE A 91 3.85 23.16 -19.67
N PHE A 92 4.89 23.43 -20.48
CA PHE A 92 5.69 22.38 -21.08
C PHE A 92 6.53 21.63 -20.05
N THR A 93 7.10 22.33 -19.06
CA THR A 93 7.79 21.72 -17.92
C THR A 93 6.85 20.84 -17.11
N CYS A 94 5.64 21.31 -16.80
CA CYS A 94 4.60 20.50 -16.15
C CYS A 94 4.33 19.19 -16.91
N TYR A 95 4.18 19.27 -18.23
CA TYR A 95 3.98 18.09 -19.07
C TYR A 95 5.16 17.12 -18.99
N GLN A 96 6.40 17.62 -19.04
CA GLN A 96 7.60 16.80 -18.94
C GLN A 96 7.73 16.12 -17.57
N ASP A 97 7.46 16.84 -16.48
CA ASP A 97 7.50 16.31 -15.13
C ASP A 97 6.44 15.22 -14.92
N LEU A 98 5.22 15.42 -15.44
CA LEU A 98 4.17 14.40 -15.46
C LEU A 98 4.58 13.17 -16.27
N CYS A 99 5.17 13.35 -17.45
CA CYS A 99 5.66 12.22 -18.24
C CYS A 99 6.73 11.44 -17.46
N GLY A 100 7.67 12.13 -16.80
CA GLY A 100 8.69 11.50 -15.96
C GLY A 100 8.08 10.71 -14.80
N LEU A 101 7.10 11.30 -14.11
CA LEU A 101 6.37 10.65 -13.03
C LEU A 101 5.65 9.38 -13.51
N LEU A 102 4.90 9.48 -14.62
CA LEU A 102 4.17 8.34 -15.21
C LEU A 102 5.12 7.22 -15.67
N GLN A 103 6.28 7.56 -16.24
CA GLN A 103 7.31 6.58 -16.59
C GLN A 103 7.89 5.89 -15.35
N GLN A 104 8.22 6.65 -14.30
CA GLN A 104 8.76 6.10 -13.06
C GLN A 104 7.80 5.12 -12.39
N ARG A 105 6.50 5.40 -12.44
CA ARG A 105 5.45 4.52 -11.88
C ARG A 105 4.99 3.42 -12.85
N GLY A 106 5.53 3.35 -14.06
CA GLY A 106 5.29 2.29 -15.04
C GLY A 106 4.02 2.44 -15.89
N PHE A 107 3.41 3.63 -15.92
CA PHE A 107 2.25 3.94 -16.77
C PHE A 107 2.65 4.29 -18.20
N LEU A 108 3.86 4.80 -18.41
CA LEU A 108 4.37 5.19 -19.72
C LEU A 108 5.65 4.43 -20.07
N ARG A 109 5.81 4.06 -21.34
CA ARG A 109 7.04 3.43 -21.85
C ARG A 109 8.14 4.47 -21.96
N ARG A 110 9.39 4.02 -21.83
CA ARG A 110 10.59 4.89 -21.84
C ARG A 110 10.79 5.62 -23.18
N ASP A 111 10.42 4.97 -24.27
CA ASP A 111 10.56 5.45 -25.65
C ASP A 111 9.18 5.85 -26.22
N PHE A 112 8.45 6.73 -25.52
CA PHE A 112 7.08 7.13 -25.87
C PHE A 112 6.95 7.52 -27.36
N GLU A 113 5.97 6.94 -28.05
CA GLU A 113 5.81 7.10 -29.50
C GLU A 113 4.75 8.17 -29.83
N THR A 114 3.69 8.35 -29.02
CA THR A 114 2.58 9.27 -29.37
C THR A 114 1.86 9.93 -28.19
N VAL A 115 1.20 11.07 -28.44
CA VAL A 115 0.34 11.82 -27.48
C VAL A 115 -0.79 10.94 -26.91
N ARG A 116 -1.31 9.98 -27.68
CA ARG A 116 -2.37 9.07 -27.22
C ARG A 116 -1.91 8.13 -26.10
N GLU A 117 -0.62 7.78 -26.07
CA GLU A 117 -0.06 6.98 -24.98
C GLU A 117 -0.06 7.76 -23.67
N PHE A 118 0.27 9.06 -23.72
CA PHE A 118 0.17 9.94 -22.57
C PHE A 118 -1.27 10.07 -22.08
N GLU A 119 -2.22 10.35 -22.98
CA GLU A 119 -3.65 10.51 -22.63
C GLU A 119 -4.20 9.24 -21.95
N PHE A 120 -3.89 8.07 -22.51
CA PHE A 120 -4.28 6.80 -21.90
C PHE A 120 -3.60 6.58 -20.54
N ALA A 121 -2.30 6.86 -20.43
CA ALA A 121 -1.53 6.69 -19.21
C ALA A 121 -2.03 7.60 -18.07
N ILE A 122 -2.32 8.88 -18.36
CA ILE A 122 -2.78 9.82 -17.33
C ILE A 122 -4.19 9.47 -16.84
N ARG A 123 -5.08 9.03 -17.73
CA ARG A 123 -6.41 8.52 -17.37
C ARG A 123 -6.33 7.25 -16.51
N GLN A 124 -5.37 6.37 -16.81
CA GLN A 124 -5.14 5.17 -16.02
C GLN A 124 -4.50 5.45 -14.66
N ALA A 125 -3.63 6.45 -14.59
CA ALA A 125 -2.88 6.85 -13.40
C ALA A 125 -3.75 7.64 -12.41
N LEU A 126 -4.55 8.58 -12.90
CA LEU A 126 -5.35 9.50 -12.09
C LEU A 126 -6.80 9.03 -11.97
N GLN A 127 -6.99 7.77 -11.57
CA GLN A 127 -8.34 7.20 -11.41
C GLN A 127 -9.13 7.97 -10.35
N GLY A 128 -10.36 8.35 -10.70
CA GLY A 128 -11.25 9.13 -9.84
C GLY A 128 -11.24 10.63 -10.13
N VAL A 129 -10.29 11.13 -10.93
CA VAL A 129 -10.37 12.50 -11.47
C VAL A 129 -11.42 12.55 -12.57
N SER A 130 -12.17 13.64 -12.65
CA SER A 130 -13.22 13.80 -13.65
C SER A 130 -12.67 13.90 -15.07
N GLU A 131 -13.42 13.35 -16.02
CA GLU A 131 -13.09 13.43 -17.45
C GLU A 131 -12.97 14.90 -17.92
N ASP A 132 -13.82 15.79 -17.40
CA ASP A 132 -13.77 17.22 -17.69
C ASP A 132 -12.44 17.87 -17.26
N ALA A 133 -11.92 17.51 -16.09
CA ALA A 133 -10.64 18.04 -15.61
C ALA A 133 -9.48 17.53 -16.48
N LEU A 134 -9.50 16.24 -16.85
CA LEU A 134 -8.51 15.65 -17.74
C LEU A 134 -8.54 16.27 -19.14
N THR A 135 -9.73 16.50 -19.70
CA THR A 135 -9.86 17.20 -20.98
C THR A 135 -9.40 18.66 -20.91
N ALA A 136 -9.66 19.38 -19.80
CA ALA A 136 -9.15 20.73 -19.61
C ALA A 136 -7.60 20.75 -19.53
N LEU A 137 -7.00 19.73 -18.92
CA LEU A 137 -5.55 19.55 -18.89
C LEU A 137 -4.99 19.27 -20.28
N ASP A 138 -5.58 18.34 -21.03
CA ASP A 138 -5.17 18.00 -22.40
C ASP A 138 -5.19 19.25 -23.29
N ASN A 139 -6.28 20.03 -23.23
CA ASN A 139 -6.41 21.30 -23.97
C ASN A 139 -5.32 22.30 -23.60
N THR A 140 -4.91 22.36 -22.33
CA THR A 140 -3.83 23.24 -21.85
C THR A 140 -2.49 22.83 -22.49
N PHE A 141 -2.19 21.53 -22.55
CA PHE A 141 -0.98 21.02 -23.18
C PHE A 141 -0.99 21.19 -24.70
N GLU A 142 -2.11 20.92 -25.37
CA GLU A 142 -2.25 21.14 -26.81
C GLU A 142 -2.07 22.60 -27.17
N MET A 143 -2.67 23.51 -26.39
CA MET A 143 -2.52 24.95 -26.57
C MET A 143 -1.05 25.37 -26.47
N ALA A 144 -0.33 24.92 -25.44
CA ALA A 144 1.09 25.23 -25.28
C ALA A 144 1.97 24.62 -26.38
N ARG A 145 1.59 23.47 -26.93
CA ARG A 145 2.36 22.77 -27.97
C ARG A 145 2.10 23.30 -29.38
N TYR A 146 0.85 23.63 -29.71
CA TYR A 146 0.43 23.92 -31.09
C TYR A 146 0.05 25.38 -31.33
N SER A 147 -0.19 26.18 -30.29
CA SER A 147 -0.52 27.61 -30.49
C SER A 147 0.64 28.33 -31.16
N ARG A 148 0.34 29.03 -32.26
CA ARG A 148 1.29 29.90 -32.98
C ARG A 148 1.40 31.30 -32.38
N GLU A 149 0.45 31.69 -31.55
CA GLU A 149 0.38 33.02 -30.94
C GLU A 149 1.15 33.05 -29.61
N GLU A 150 1.58 34.24 -29.20
CA GLU A 150 2.20 34.43 -27.90
C GLU A 150 1.17 34.17 -26.79
N MET A 151 1.53 33.36 -25.79
CA MET A 151 0.61 32.98 -24.73
C MET A 151 0.49 34.13 -23.72
N GLY A 152 -0.53 34.97 -23.88
CA GLY A 152 -0.86 36.06 -22.96
C GLY A 152 -1.69 35.66 -21.75
N ALA A 153 -2.13 36.67 -21.00
CA ALA A 153 -2.83 36.53 -19.71
C ALA A 153 -4.09 35.65 -19.74
N GLN A 154 -4.83 35.66 -20.86
CA GLN A 154 -6.02 34.80 -20.99
C GLN A 154 -5.66 33.31 -21.01
N HIS A 155 -4.56 32.94 -21.69
CA HIS A 155 -4.09 31.56 -21.72
C HIS A 155 -3.53 31.12 -20.35
N GLN A 156 -2.87 32.04 -19.66
CA GLN A 156 -2.40 31.85 -18.29
C GLN A 156 -3.56 31.54 -17.33
N GLU A 157 -4.63 32.34 -17.37
CA GLU A 157 -5.81 32.14 -16.51
C GLU A 157 -6.45 30.77 -16.74
N VAL A 158 -6.62 30.38 -18.01
CA VAL A 158 -7.16 29.05 -18.37
C VAL A 158 -6.27 27.92 -17.87
N ALA A 159 -4.95 28.04 -18.04
CA ALA A 159 -3.99 27.03 -17.57
C ALA A 159 -3.99 26.90 -16.04
N VAL A 160 -3.96 28.03 -15.32
CA VAL A 160 -4.03 28.06 -13.86
C VAL A 160 -5.33 27.40 -13.38
N GLN A 161 -6.46 27.71 -14.02
CA GLN A 161 -7.74 27.10 -13.67
C GLN A 161 -7.73 25.58 -13.86
N ALA A 162 -7.20 25.09 -14.99
CA ALA A 162 -7.12 23.66 -15.27
C ALA A 162 -6.22 22.92 -14.25
N LEU A 163 -5.03 23.45 -13.97
CA LEU A 163 -4.07 22.86 -13.03
C LEU A 163 -4.57 22.89 -11.58
N THR A 164 -5.22 23.98 -11.18
CA THR A 164 -5.84 24.11 -9.85
C THR A 164 -7.01 23.14 -9.69
N ARG A 165 -7.79 22.92 -10.76
CA ARG A 165 -8.86 21.92 -10.75
C ARG A 165 -8.31 20.51 -10.60
N MET A 166 -7.26 20.16 -11.34
CA MET A 166 -6.60 18.85 -11.24
C MET A 166 -6.09 18.58 -9.81
N SER A 167 -5.33 19.51 -9.23
CA SER A 167 -4.82 19.38 -7.86
C SER A 167 -5.95 19.33 -6.82
N GLY A 168 -7.02 20.12 -7.00
CA GLY A 168 -8.20 20.12 -6.14
C GLY A 168 -8.99 18.80 -6.16
N GLU A 169 -9.22 18.22 -7.34
CA GLU A 169 -9.90 16.92 -7.47
C GLU A 169 -9.05 15.79 -6.88
N ILE A 170 -7.73 15.81 -7.11
CA ILE A 170 -6.82 14.84 -6.49
C ILE A 170 -6.87 14.93 -4.96
N ALA A 171 -6.86 16.14 -4.39
CA ALA A 171 -6.96 16.34 -2.96
C ALA A 171 -8.28 15.76 -2.40
N GLN A 172 -9.40 15.90 -3.13
CA GLN A 172 -10.68 15.30 -2.75
C GLN A 172 -10.63 13.78 -2.76
N ILE A 173 -10.02 13.17 -3.78
CA ILE A 173 -9.84 11.71 -3.87
C ILE A 173 -9.05 11.20 -2.66
N GLN A 174 -7.99 11.89 -2.28
CA GLN A 174 -7.17 11.51 -1.12
C GLN A 174 -7.86 11.76 0.23
N ALA A 175 -8.72 12.77 0.32
CA ALA A 175 -9.44 13.11 1.54
C ALA A 175 -10.60 12.15 1.87
N ILE A 176 -11.14 11.43 0.88
CA ILE A 176 -12.22 10.46 1.09
C ILE A 176 -11.59 9.13 1.54
N PRO A 177 -11.74 8.71 2.81
CA PRO A 177 -11.42 7.34 3.17
C PRO A 177 -12.40 6.44 2.40
N ASN A 178 -11.87 5.63 1.47
CA ASN A 178 -12.64 4.57 0.82
C ASN A 178 -13.37 3.77 1.90
N ARG A 179 -14.71 3.83 1.86
CA ARG A 179 -15.59 3.01 2.68
C ARG A 179 -15.55 1.57 2.23
#